data_AF-A0AAU3X552-F1
#
_entry.id   AF-A0AAU3X552-F1
#
_cell.length_a   1.000
_cell.length_b   1.000
_cell.length_c   1.000
_cell.angle_alpha   90.00
_cell.angle_beta   90.00
_cell.angle_gamma   90.00
#
_symmetry.space_group_name_H-M   'P 1'
#
loop_
_entity.id
_entity.type
_entity.pdbx_description
1 polymer ?
#
loop_
_entity_poly.entity_id
_entity_poly.type
_entity_poly.pdbx_seq_one_letter_code
_entity_poly.pdbx_strand_id
1 'polypeptide(L)'
;MASTVPRPATAHRWLLVLPFVWQVALVPVVNGVRFAPLNIPFPMLWQMLGVLASTAVIALVFRLDRRAGVDEEEARFLELTARPAESKAGEEA
;
A
#
# COMPACT_ATOMS: atom_id res chain seq x y z
N MET A 1 -22.16 -25.19 13.63
CA MET A 1 -22.47 -23.82 13.16
C MET A 1 -21.18 -23.24 12.59
N ALA A 2 -21.06 -23.16 11.26
CA ALA A 2 -19.86 -22.65 10.60
C ALA A 2 -19.83 -21.12 10.69
N SER A 3 -18.82 -20.58 11.37
CA SER A 3 -18.54 -19.15 11.43
C SER A 3 -17.91 -18.72 10.11
N THR A 4 -18.71 -18.13 9.21
CA THR A 4 -18.17 -17.40 8.06
C THR A 4 -17.54 -16.11 8.58
N VAL A 5 -16.22 -16.13 8.82
CA VAL A 5 -15.45 -14.91 9.03
C VAL A 5 -15.55 -14.10 7.73
N PRO A 6 -16.19 -12.91 7.72
CA PRO A 6 -16.15 -12.04 6.56
C PRO A 6 -14.69 -11.68 6.35
N ARG A 7 -14.09 -12.10 5.23
CA ARG A 7 -12.74 -11.69 4.86
C ARG A 7 -12.87 -10.27 4.30
N PRO A 8 -12.46 -9.20 5.00
CA PRO A 8 -12.65 -7.85 4.48
C PRO A 8 -11.94 -7.71 3.13
N ALA A 9 -12.65 -7.12 2.18
CA ALA A 9 -12.25 -7.06 0.79
C ALA A 9 -10.94 -6.28 0.63
N THR A 10 -9.88 -6.99 0.23
CA THR A 10 -8.56 -6.46 -0.15
C THR A 10 -8.59 -5.58 -1.42
N ALA A 11 -9.76 -5.13 -1.86
CA ALA A 11 -9.95 -4.30 -3.05
C ALA A 11 -9.15 -3.00 -2.99
N HIS A 12 -8.98 -2.43 -1.78
CA HIS A 12 -8.19 -1.22 -1.55
C HIS A 12 -6.70 -1.38 -1.94
N ARG A 13 -6.16 -2.60 -1.94
CA ARG A 13 -4.77 -2.88 -2.34
C ARG A 13 -4.52 -2.69 -3.83
N TRP A 14 -5.56 -2.65 -4.67
CA TRP A 14 -5.44 -2.35 -6.09
C TRP A 14 -5.00 -0.91 -6.36
N LEU A 15 -5.18 0.02 -5.41
CA LEU A 15 -4.64 1.38 -5.54
C LEU A 15 -3.11 1.39 -5.67
N LEU A 16 -2.40 0.40 -5.11
CA LEU A 16 -0.95 0.29 -5.24
C LEU A 16 -0.49 -0.07 -6.66
N VAL A 17 -1.38 -0.59 -7.50
CA VAL A 17 -1.09 -0.91 -8.91
C VAL A 17 -1.15 0.34 -9.79
N LEU A 18 -1.86 1.37 -9.33
CA LEU A 18 -2.06 2.63 -10.04
C LEU A 18 -0.75 3.34 -10.49
N PRO A 19 0.30 3.48 -9.65
CA PRO A 19 1.57 4.06 -10.09
C PRO A 19 2.26 3.22 -11.16
N PHE A 20 2.12 1.89 -11.13
CA PHE A 20 2.71 1.02 -12.15
C PHE A 20 1.97 1.13 -13.48
N VAL A 21 0.64 1.19 -13.46
CA VAL A 21 -0.17 1.40 -14.67
C VAL A 21 0.16 2.75 -15.28
N TRP A 22 0.27 3.80 -14.47
CA TRP A 22 0.72 5.13 -14.90
C TRP A 22 2.10 5.08 -15.53
N GLN A 23 3.07 4.41 -14.89
CA GLN A 23 4.43 4.28 -15.42
C GLN A 23 4.42 3.56 -16.78
N VAL A 24 3.81 2.38 -16.87
CA VAL A 24 3.87 1.52 -18.07
C VAL A 24 3.04 2.07 -19.23
N ALA A 25 1.82 2.57 -18.97
CA ALA A 25 0.93 3.04 -20.02
C ALA A 25 1.44 4.33 -20.70
N LEU A 26 2.18 5.16 -19.98
CA LEU A 26 2.65 6.46 -20.48
C LEU A 26 4.10 6.42 -20.98
N VAL A 27 4.86 5.33 -20.77
CA VAL A 27 6.19 5.13 -21.37
C VAL A 27 6.26 5.46 -22.88
N PRO A 28 5.37 4.95 -23.76
CA PRO A 28 5.47 5.25 -25.19
C PRO A 28 5.23 6.73 -25.52
N VAL A 29 4.41 7.42 -24.73
CA VAL A 29 4.16 8.86 -24.88
C VAL A 29 5.38 9.65 -24.45
N VAL A 30 5.96 9.32 -23.30
CA VAL A 30 7.11 10.02 -22.70
C VAL A 30 8.36 9.85 -23.57
N ASN A 31 8.57 8.67 -24.15
CA ASN A 31 9.69 8.41 -25.04
C ASN A 31 9.56 9.10 -26.41
N GLY A 32 8.33 9.44 -26.83
CA GLY A 32 8.08 10.18 -28.08
C GLY A 32 8.29 11.69 -27.95
N VAL A 33 8.30 12.22 -26.73
CA VAL A 33 8.40 13.66 -26.47
C VAL A 33 9.87 14.09 -26.49
N ARG A 34 10.27 14.78 -27.56
CA ARG A 34 11.62 15.42 -27.68
C ARG A 34 11.77 16.71 -26.87
N PHE A 35 10.81 17.00 -26.00
CA PHE A 35 10.78 18.25 -25.23
C PHE A 35 11.76 18.14 -24.05
N ALA A 36 12.83 18.93 -24.04
CA ALA A 36 13.85 18.91 -22.99
C ALA A 36 13.82 20.23 -22.19
N PRO A 37 12.89 20.40 -21.23
CA PRO A 37 12.91 21.58 -20.36
C PRO A 37 14.20 21.56 -19.52
N LEU A 38 14.91 22.69 -19.46
CA LEU A 38 16.21 22.85 -18.80
C LEU A 38 17.35 21.94 -19.31
N ASN A 39 17.33 21.48 -20.57
CA ASN A 39 18.28 20.50 -21.14
C ASN A 39 18.23 19.09 -20.50
N ILE A 40 17.21 18.81 -19.69
CA ILE A 40 17.06 17.50 -19.04
C ILE A 40 16.12 16.64 -19.90
N PRO A 41 16.45 15.36 -20.17
CA PRO A 41 15.57 14.47 -20.92
C PRO A 41 14.20 14.37 -20.24
N PHE A 42 13.10 14.52 -21.00
CA PHE A 42 11.73 14.36 -20.51
C PHE A 42 11.51 13.08 -19.68
N PRO A 43 12.10 11.92 -20.02
CA PRO A 43 12.01 10.72 -19.19
C PRO A 43 12.52 10.87 -17.76
N MET A 44 13.51 11.73 -17.49
CA MET A 44 14.00 11.96 -16.12
C MET A 44 12.97 12.70 -15.28
N LEU A 45 12.34 13.75 -15.83
CA LEU A 45 11.26 14.46 -15.13
C LEU A 45 10.05 13.55 -14.92
N TRP A 46 9.76 12.70 -15.90
CA TRP A 46 8.72 11.69 -15.79
C TRP A 46 8.98 10.69 -14.65
N GLN A 47 10.23 10.25 -14.49
CA GLN A 47 10.61 9.42 -13.35
C GLN A 47 10.41 10.13 -12.01
N MET A 48 10.83 11.39 -11.90
CA MET A 48 10.63 12.18 -10.67
C MET A 48 9.13 12.34 -10.33
N LEU A 49 8.30 12.62 -11.33
CA LEU A 49 6.84 12.65 -11.18
C LEU A 49 6.29 11.28 -10.77
N GLY A 50 6.88 10.19 -11.28
CA GLY A 50 6.57 8.83 -10.86
C GLY A 50 6.75 8.58 -9.37
N VAL A 51 7.86 9.06 -8.81
CA VAL A 51 8.15 8.94 -7.36
C VAL A 51 7.14 9.74 -6.55
N LEU A 52 6.80 10.96 -6.99
CA LEU A 52 5.80 11.81 -6.32
C LEU A 52 4.41 11.18 -6.37
N ALA A 53 4.01 10.66 -7.54
CA ALA A 53 2.74 9.96 -7.72
C ALA A 53 2.65 8.71 -6.84
N SER A 54 3.72 7.91 -6.78
CA SER A 54 3.78 6.71 -5.93
C SER A 54 3.66 7.07 -4.45
N THR A 55 4.38 8.10 -4.00
CA THR A 55 4.29 8.60 -2.62
C THR A 55 2.87 9.04 -2.28
N ALA A 56 2.20 9.78 -3.16
CA ALA A 56 0.83 10.24 -2.96
C ALA A 56 -0.17 9.07 -2.90
N VAL A 57 0.00 8.06 -3.76
CA VAL A 57 -0.84 6.84 -3.75
C VAL A 57 -0.66 6.07 -2.44
N ILE A 58 0.58 5.87 -1.99
CA ILE A 58 0.85 5.20 -0.71
C ILE A 58 0.20 5.96 0.44
N ALA A 59 0.37 7.28 0.50
CA ALA A 59 -0.25 8.12 1.53
C ALA A 59 -1.79 8.02 1.50
N LEU A 60 -2.39 7.96 0.31
CA LEU A 60 -3.83 7.79 0.14
C LEU A 60 -4.31 6.43 0.63
N VAL A 61 -3.58 5.35 0.32
CA VAL A 61 -3.87 3.99 0.80
C VAL A 61 -3.78 3.95 2.33
N PHE A 62 -2.70 4.47 2.92
CA PHE A 62 -2.57 4.55 4.38
C PHE A 62 -3.73 5.31 5.04
N ARG A 63 -4.19 6.40 4.43
CA ARG A 63 -5.33 7.17 4.94
C ARG A 63 -6.65 6.40 4.83
N LEU A 64 -6.83 5.61 3.78
CA LEU A 64 -8.00 4.76 3.60
C LEU A 64 -7.97 3.56 4.56
N ASP A 65 -6.81 2.94 4.76
CA ASP A 65 -6.61 1.82 5.67
C ASP A 65 -6.93 2.23 7.12
N ARG A 66 -6.45 3.39 7.56
CA ARG A 66 -6.82 3.98 8.87
C ARG A 66 -8.32 4.20 9.02
N ARG A 67 -8.99 4.63 7.95
CA ARG A 67 -10.45 4.84 7.97
C ARG A 67 -11.23 3.53 7.97
N ALA A 68 -10.64 2.44 7.50
CA ALA A 68 -11.25 1.12 7.46
C ALA A 68 -11.10 0.33 8.77
N GLY A 69 -10.39 0.86 9.77
CA GLY A 69 -10.25 0.23 11.09
C GLY A 69 -9.18 -0.86 11.18
N VAL A 70 -8.21 -0.88 10.25
CA VAL A 70 -7.13 -1.90 10.22
C VAL A 70 -6.31 -1.92 11.52
N ASP A 71 -6.09 -0.75 12.13
CA ASP A 71 -5.34 -0.60 13.39
C ASP A 71 -6.01 -1.37 14.56
N GLU A 72 -7.34 -1.47 14.57
CA GLU A 72 -8.09 -2.19 15.62
C GLU A 72 -8.00 -3.72 15.45
N GLU A 73 -7.91 -4.20 14.21
CA GLU A 73 -7.71 -5.63 13.92
C GLU A 73 -6.31 -6.11 14.31
N GLU A 74 -5.28 -5.30 14.04
CA GLU A 74 -3.90 -5.62 14.42
C GLU A 74 -3.74 -5.68 15.95
N ALA A 75 -4.33 -4.72 16.69
CA ALA A 75 -4.35 -4.74 18.14
C ALA A 75 -5.02 -6.01 18.70
N ARG A 76 -6.17 -6.39 18.14
CA ARG A 76 -6.90 -7.60 18.56
C ARG A 76 -6.12 -8.89 18.25
N PHE A 77 -5.40 -8.94 17.12
CA PHE A 77 -4.55 -10.07 16.78
C PHE A 77 -3.34 -10.20 17.73
N LEU A 78 -2.71 -9.07 18.08
CA LEU A 78 -1.59 -9.03 19.04
C LEU A 78 -2.03 -9.50 20.43
N GLU A 79 -3.20 -9.09 20.91
CA GLU A 79 -3.76 -9.58 22.18
C GLU A 79 -4.00 -11.11 22.17
N LEU A 80 -4.55 -11.63 21.07
CA LEU A 80 -4.80 -13.07 20.91
C LEU A 80 -3.52 -13.91 20.75
N THR A 81 -2.41 -13.31 20.34
CA THR A 81 -1.11 -13.99 20.19
C THR A 81 -0.18 -13.77 21.37
N ALA A 82 -0.39 -12.74 22.18
CA ALA A 82 0.28 -12.54 23.47
C ALA A 82 -0.29 -13.45 24.57
N ARG A 83 -1.63 -13.60 24.64
CA ARG A 83 -2.31 -14.43 25.65
C ARG A 83 -1.88 -15.92 25.68
N PRO A 84 -1.58 -16.60 24.56
CA PRO A 84 -1.06 -17.98 24.54
C PRO A 84 0.35 -18.11 25.15
N ALA A 85 1.17 -17.07 25.08
CA ALA A 85 2.53 -17.08 25.64
C ALA A 85 2.51 -16.93 27.17
N GLU A 86 1.63 -16.07 27.70
CA GLU A 86 1.44 -15.89 29.14
C GLU A 86 0.81 -17.12 29.81
N SER A 87 -0.14 -17.79 29.13
CA SER A 87 -0.76 -19.02 29.62
C SER A 87 0.22 -20.19 29.80
N LYS A 88 1.33 -20.22 29.04
CA LYS A 88 2.37 -21.24 29.22
C LYS A 88 3.38 -20.89 30.31
N ALA A 89 3.64 -19.60 30.53
CA ALA A 89 4.57 -19.14 31.57
C ALA A 89 4.04 -19.31 33.00
N GLY A 90 2.70 -19.30 33.19
CA GLY A 90 2.06 -19.51 34.49
C GLY A 90 1.80 -20.98 34.86
N GLU A 91 1.95 -21.92 33.92
CA GLU A 91 1.74 -23.36 34.16
C GLU A 91 3.05 -24.12 34.47
N GLU A 92 4.21 -23.50 34.25
CA GLU A 92 5.55 -24.06 34.56
C GLU A 92 6.20 -23.50 35.84
N ALA A 93 5.48 -22.71 36.65
CA ALA A 93 5.95 -22.11 37.91
C ALA A 93 5.19 -22.65 39.13
#